data_AF-A0A2K4K9W3-F1
#
_entry.id   AF-A0A2K4K9W3-F1
#
_cell.length_a   1.000
_cell.length_b   1.000
_cell.length_c   1.000
_cell.angle_alpha   90.00
_cell.angle_beta   90.00
_cell.angle_gamma   90.00
#
_symmetry.space_group_name_H-M   'P 1'
#
loop_
_entity.id
_entity.type
_entity.pdbx_description
1 polymer ?
#
loop_
_entity_poly.entity_id
_entity_poly.type
_entity_poly.pdbx_seq_one_letter_code
_entity_poly.pdbx_strand_id
1 'polypeptide(L)' 'MITKMPPHVVRSFPYWETPPEPGQDLHELKWGVMEVLSDKSLRFVDTKPDQAALEELISQLQEKI' A
#
# COMPACT_ATOMS: atom_id res chain seq x y z
N MET A 1 25.74 -18.42 17.28
CA MET A 1 24.29 -18.61 17.01
C MET A 1 23.84 -17.38 16.25
N ILE A 2 23.49 -17.50 14.97
CA ILE A 2 23.03 -16.33 14.19
C ILE A 2 21.53 -16.21 14.49
N THR A 3 21.17 -15.29 15.36
CA THR A 3 19.78 -14.97 15.66
C THR A 3 19.15 -14.44 14.38
N LYS A 4 18.40 -15.28 13.65
CA LYS A 4 17.57 -14.80 12.54
C LYS A 4 16.51 -13.90 13.17
N MET A 5 16.76 -12.59 13.15
CA MET A 5 15.75 -11.61 13.53
C MET A 5 14.53 -11.84 12.63
N PRO A 6 13.30 -11.85 13.18
CA PRO A 6 12.12 -11.98 12.34
C PRO A 6 12.11 -10.85 11.30
N PRO A 7 11.64 -11.12 10.07
CA PRO A 7 11.54 -10.10 9.05
C PRO A 7 10.75 -8.92 9.61
N HIS A 8 11.37 -7.73 9.60
CA HIS A 8 10.73 -6.50 10.00
C HIS A 8 10.30 -5.71 8.76
N VAL A 9 9.35 -4.82 8.95
CA VAL A 9 8.86 -3.92 7.90
C VAL A 9 9.96 -2.89 7.63
N VAL A 10 10.51 -2.90 6.41
CA VAL A 10 11.51 -1.91 5.98
C VAL A 10 10.86 -0.73 5.28
N ARG A 11 9.67 -0.92 4.70
CA ARG A 11 8.92 0.12 4.01
C ARG A 11 7.44 -0.21 4.01
N SER A 12 6.60 0.80 4.16
CA SER A 12 5.15 0.71 3.98
C SER A 12 4.70 1.79 3.01
N PHE A 13 3.72 1.49 2.16
CA PHE A 13 3.10 2.48 1.28
C PHE A 13 1.64 2.13 0.99
N PRO A 14 0.79 3.14 0.74
CA PRO A 14 -0.61 2.93 0.37
C PRO A 14 -0.71 2.10 -0.91
N TYR A 15 -1.59 1.09 -0.90
CA TYR A 15 -1.83 0.22 -2.05
C TYR A 15 -3.28 -0.25 -2.09
N TRP A 16 -3.83 -0.49 -3.28
CA TRP A 16 -5.19 -1.02 -3.45
C TRP A 16 -5.18 -2.56 -3.41
N GLU A 17 -6.20 -3.18 -2.80
CA GLU A 17 -6.38 -4.64 -2.82
C GLU A 17 -6.65 -5.14 -4.24
N THR A 18 -7.55 -4.44 -4.94
CA THR A 18 -7.97 -4.75 -6.30
C THR A 18 -7.77 -3.51 -7.17
N PRO A 19 -7.20 -3.65 -8.38
CA PRO A 19 -7.01 -2.51 -9.28
C PRO A 19 -8.34 -1.80 -9.56
N PRO A 20 -8.35 -0.46 -9.60
CA PRO A 20 -9.54 0.30 -9.96
C PRO A 20 -9.99 0.00 -11.39
N GLU A 21 -11.29 -0.10 -11.58
CA GLU A 21 -11.88 -0.11 -12.92
C GLU A 21 -11.88 1.31 -13.51
N PRO A 22 -11.77 1.45 -14.84
CA PRO A 22 -11.81 2.75 -15.50
C PRO A 22 -13.16 3.45 -15.24
N GLY A 23 -13.11 4.64 -14.62
CA GLY A 23 -14.30 5.39 -14.22
C GLY A 23 -14.82 5.08 -12.82
N GLN A 24 -14.16 4.20 -12.06
CA GLN A 24 -14.48 3.96 -10.66
C GLN A 24 -13.83 5.02 -9.76
N ASP A 25 -14.56 5.45 -8.72
CA ASP A 25 -14.06 6.38 -7.72
C ASP A 25 -12.90 5.78 -6.92
N LEU A 26 -11.72 6.40 -7.02
CA LEU A 26 -10.52 5.96 -6.31
C LEU A 26 -10.71 5.99 -4.79
N HIS A 27 -11.59 6.84 -4.26
CA HIS A 27 -11.88 6.92 -2.82
C HIS A 27 -12.74 5.76 -2.31
N GLU A 28 -13.51 5.11 -3.18
CA GLU A 28 -14.36 3.96 -2.83
C GLU A 28 -13.60 2.63 -2.93
N LEU A 29 -12.35 2.65 -3.38
CA LEU A 29 -11.51 1.46 -3.42
C LEU A 29 -11.17 0.96 -2.02
N LYS A 30 -10.98 -0.35 -1.94
CA LYS A 30 -10.36 -0.98 -0.78
C LYS A 30 -8.87 -0.68 -0.74
N TRP A 31 -8.54 0.35 0.02
CA TRP A 31 -7.17 0.74 0.31
C TRP A 31 -6.61 -0.03 1.50
N GLY A 32 -5.41 -0.56 1.29
CA GLY A 32 -4.58 -1.15 2.32
C GLY A 32 -3.19 -0.52 2.35
N VAL A 33 -2.31 -1.15 3.11
CA VAL A 33 -0.89 -0.82 3.19
C VAL A 33 -0.10 -2.01 2.67
N MET A 34 0.74 -1.78 1.67
CA MET A 34 1.73 -2.77 1.26
C MET A 34 3.02 -2.56 2.05
N GLU A 35 3.35 -3.54 2.87
CA GLU A 35 4.57 -3.63 3.66
C GLU A 35 5.62 -4.45 2.92
N VAL A 36 6.79 -3.87 2.71
CA VAL A 36 8.00 -4.54 2.25
C VAL A 36 8.77 -5.00 3.48
N LEU A 37 9.06 -6.29 3.57
CA LEU A 37 9.85 -6.90 4.63
C LEU A 37 11.35 -6.90 4.27
N SER A 38 12.24 -6.93 5.27
CA SER A 38 13.70 -6.97 5.04
C SER A 38 14.15 -8.18 4.21
N ASP A 39 13.36 -9.26 4.25
CA ASP A 39 13.60 -10.49 3.49
C ASP A 39 13.13 -10.39 2.02
N LYS A 40 12.79 -9.18 1.54
CA LYS A 40 12.22 -8.90 0.20
C LYS A 40 10.83 -9.49 -0.04
N SER A 41 10.19 -10.02 1.01
CA SER A 41 8.80 -10.43 0.96
C SER A 41 7.87 -9.20 1.00
N LEU A 42 6.76 -9.26 0.28
CA LEU A 42 5.71 -8.24 0.32
C LEU A 42 4.53 -8.78 1.15
N ARG A 43 3.99 -7.94 2.01
CA ARG A 43 2.80 -8.24 2.81
C ARG A 43 1.78 -7.14 2.57
N PHE A 44 0.62 -7.52 2.05
CA PHE A 44 -0.52 -6.61 2.04
C PHE A 44 -1.21 -6.66 3.41
N VAL A 45 -1.48 -5.48 3.96
CA VAL A 45 -2.20 -5.30 5.20
C VAL A 45 -3.48 -4.55 4.87
N ASP A 46 -4.63 -5.19 5.12
CA ASP A 46 -5.95 -4.58 5.04
C ASP A 46 -6.14 -3.63 6.24
N THR A 47 -5.39 -2.55 6.23
CA THR A 47 -5.49 -1.46 7.21
C THR A 47 -5.57 -0.15 6.44
N LYS A 48 -6.32 0.80 6.99
CA LYS A 48 -6.48 2.10 6.36
C LYS A 48 -5.10 2.78 6.31
N PRO A 49 -4.56 3.07 5.12
CA PRO A 49 -3.28 3.76 5.01
C PRO A 49 -3.39 5.19 5.54
N ASP A 50 -2.23 5.82 5.78
CA ASP A 50 -2.16 7.24 6.11
C ASP A 50 -2.95 8.06 5.10
N GLN A 51 -3.92 8.81 5.60
CA GLN A 51 -4.88 9.54 4.76
C GLN A 51 -4.19 10.56 3.85
N ALA A 52 -3.17 11.27 4.37
CA ALA A 52 -2.40 12.23 3.57
C ALA A 52 -1.65 11.54 2.41
N ALA A 53 -0.94 10.44 2.69
CA ALA A 53 -0.21 9.69 1.66
C ALA A 53 -1.16 9.05 0.64
N LEU A 54 -2.33 8.63 1.10
CA LEU A 54 -3.40 8.10 0.26
C LEU A 54 -3.95 9.18 -0.68
N GLU A 55 -4.29 10.36 -0.16
CA GLU A 55 -4.80 11.47 -0.97
C GLU A 55 -3.77 11.95 -1.99
N GLU A 56 -2.49 12.03 -1.62
CA GLU A 56 -1.41 12.35 -2.57
C GLU A 56 -1.31 11.31 -3.68
N LEU A 57 -1.44 10.02 -3.36
CA LEU A 57 -1.43 8.95 -4.35
C LEU A 57 -2.65 9.03 -5.26
N ILE A 58 -3.85 9.22 -4.71
CA ILE A 58 -5.10 9.37 -5.47
C ILE A 58 -4.99 10.56 -6.42
N SER A 59 -4.51 11.70 -5.93
CA SER A 59 -4.30 12.91 -6.74
C SER A 59 -3.34 12.65 -7.92
N GLN A 60 -2.19 12.01 -7.66
CA GLN A 60 -1.24 11.63 -8.73
C GLN A 60 -1.83 10.63 -9.73
N LEU A 61 -2.70 9.72 -9.28
CA LEU A 61 -3.39 8.79 -10.16
C LEU A 61 -4.40 9.52 -11.03
N GLN A 62 -5.23 10.41 -10.45
CA GLN A 62 -6.20 11.21 -11.19
C GLN A 62 -5.56 12.08 -12.28
N GLU A 63 -4.33 12.57 -12.07
CA GLU A 63 -3.60 13.32 -13.11
C GLU A 63 -3.11 12.44 -14.28
N LYS A 64 -3.10 11.11 -14.14
CA LYS A 64 -2.56 10.15 -15.11
C LYS A 64 -3.60 9.33 -15.88
N ILE A 65 -4.85 9.30 -15.41
CA ILE A 65 -6.01 8.70 -16.09
C ILE A 65 -6.80 9.76 -16.85
#